data_AF-A0A2H0KJ69-F1
#
_entry.id   AF-A0A2H0KJ69-F1
#
_cell.length_a   1.000
_cell.length_b   1.000
_cell.length_c   1.000
_cell.angle_alpha   90.00
_cell.angle_beta   90.00
_cell.angle_gamma   90.00
#
_symmetry.space_group_name_H-M   'P 1'
#
loop_
_entity.id
_entity.type
_entity.pdbx_description
1 polymer ?
#
loop_
_entity_poly.entity_id
_entity_poly.type
_entity_poly.pdbx_seq_one_letter_code
_entity_poly.pdbx_strand_id
1 'polypeptide(L)'
;MLRLPGLIDIHVHLRDPGQTEKEDFFTGTSAALAGGFTTILDMPNNKVPITSIESLKEKQKIASQKIVCDVGFYFGSLGQNLTDFKEVQNQVFGLKIYLNQTTGNYIVDEKIFKKICEVWPKKMPILLHAEADVIEQMIEIAGQAGQRIHICHISSEMEFKTIINAKKKGYKITCGVTPHHLFLTISDEKKLGPYGMMKPSLKSQKDVDFIWENLKYIDVIESDHAPHTIEEKQSKKMPFGVPGLETTLPLLLTAVSENKLSINRLIELCYENPKKIFNIKTDKNTHVEIDEKEEYIIDNKNLKTKCGWSPFSGWKVKGKVKNVYIRGEKVFEDGKLLVKSGIGKVLKPL
;
A
#
# COMPACT_ATOMS: atom_id res chain seq x y z
N MET A 1 20.51 16.95 -7.60
CA MET A 1 19.36 16.22 -7.01
C MET A 1 18.65 15.50 -8.13
N LEU A 2 18.29 14.25 -7.93
CA LEU A 2 17.41 13.52 -8.83
C LEU A 2 15.99 14.02 -8.65
N ARG A 3 15.28 14.20 -9.76
CA ARG A 3 13.87 14.55 -9.75
C ARG A 3 13.04 13.36 -10.20
N LEU A 4 12.14 12.91 -9.34
CA LEU A 4 11.16 11.86 -9.63
C LEU A 4 9.76 12.47 -9.78
N PRO A 5 8.84 11.81 -10.50
CA PRO A 5 7.42 12.14 -10.40
C PRO A 5 6.93 11.97 -8.95
N GLY A 6 5.81 12.60 -8.62
CA GLY A 6 5.14 12.36 -7.33
C GLY A 6 4.67 10.91 -7.22
N LEU A 7 5.34 10.11 -6.38
CA LEU A 7 5.09 8.68 -6.29
C LEU A 7 3.71 8.37 -5.70
N ILE A 8 3.23 7.17 -5.98
CA ILE A 8 1.90 6.67 -5.63
C ILE A 8 2.06 5.39 -4.80
N ASP A 9 1.45 5.37 -3.61
CA ASP A 9 1.30 4.15 -2.82
C ASP A 9 -0.16 3.69 -2.85
N ILE A 10 -0.43 2.49 -3.34
CA ILE A 10 -1.80 1.99 -3.51
C ILE A 10 -2.31 1.20 -2.31
N HIS A 11 -1.50 1.01 -1.26
CA HIS A 11 -1.94 0.22 -0.11
C HIS A 11 -1.43 0.81 1.20
N VAL A 12 -2.27 1.65 1.81
CA VAL A 12 -2.00 2.22 3.14
C VAL A 12 -3.19 2.04 4.08
N HIS A 13 -2.92 2.04 5.39
CA HIS A 13 -3.92 1.98 6.45
C HIS A 13 -3.80 3.20 7.37
N LEU A 14 -4.59 4.24 7.14
CA LEU A 14 -4.49 5.51 7.88
C LEU A 14 -5.29 5.55 9.19
N ARG A 15 -6.04 4.50 9.50
CA ARG A 15 -6.74 4.24 10.79
C ARG A 15 -7.79 5.28 11.21
N ASP A 16 -8.06 6.29 10.39
CA ASP A 16 -9.07 7.33 10.60
C ASP A 16 -10.26 7.11 9.64
N PRO A 17 -11.51 6.98 10.13
CA PRO A 17 -11.96 7.09 11.52
C PRO A 17 -11.66 5.87 12.40
N GLY A 18 -11.63 6.12 13.71
CA GLY A 18 -11.87 5.12 14.76
C GLY A 18 -10.64 4.66 15.55
N GLN A 19 -9.43 4.81 15.02
CA GLN A 19 -8.18 4.35 15.66
C GLN A 19 -7.05 5.38 15.49
N THR A 20 -7.38 6.66 15.72
CA THR A 20 -6.48 7.79 15.46
C THR A 20 -5.25 7.84 16.36
N GLU A 21 -5.22 7.07 17.44
CA GLU A 21 -4.05 6.86 18.29
C GLU A 21 -2.91 6.13 17.57
N LYS A 22 -3.23 5.28 16.58
CA LYS A 22 -2.24 4.56 15.77
C LYS A 22 -1.71 5.43 14.65
N GLU A 23 -2.62 6.08 13.94
CA GLU A 23 -2.37 6.99 12.84
C GLU A 23 -3.63 7.78 12.51
N ASP A 24 -3.52 9.00 11.99
CA ASP A 24 -4.63 9.69 11.36
C ASP A 24 -4.26 10.20 9.95
N PHE A 25 -5.24 10.77 9.23
CA PHE A 25 -4.99 11.27 7.88
C PHE A 25 -3.87 12.32 7.82
N PHE A 26 -3.72 13.19 8.82
CA PHE A 26 -2.68 14.22 8.80
C PHE A 26 -1.29 13.61 8.99
N THR A 27 -1.12 12.78 10.03
CA THR A 27 0.18 12.16 10.32
C THR A 27 0.58 11.14 9.26
N GLY A 28 -0.36 10.34 8.76
CA GLY A 28 -0.07 9.37 7.71
C GLY A 28 0.20 10.01 6.33
N THR A 29 -0.51 11.09 5.94
CA THR A 29 -0.14 11.82 4.71
C THR A 29 1.15 12.62 4.85
N SER A 30 1.50 13.04 6.07
CA SER A 30 2.82 13.62 6.36
C SER A 30 3.94 12.58 6.20
N ALA A 31 3.71 11.35 6.67
CA ALA A 31 4.60 10.21 6.45
C ALA A 31 4.74 9.85 4.97
N ALA A 32 3.64 9.91 4.21
CA ALA A 32 3.68 9.75 2.75
C ALA A 32 4.60 10.78 2.08
N LEU A 33 4.44 12.07 2.39
CA LEU A 33 5.31 13.12 1.85
C LEU A 33 6.78 12.92 2.25
N ALA A 34 7.05 12.59 3.51
CA ALA A 34 8.42 12.32 3.97
C ALA A 34 9.06 11.11 3.24
N GLY A 35 8.24 10.14 2.83
CA GLY A 35 8.63 9.00 1.99
C GLY A 35 8.65 9.27 0.49
N GLY A 36 8.30 10.47 0.02
CA GLY A 36 8.24 10.81 -1.40
C GLY A 36 6.94 10.39 -2.12
N PHE A 37 5.90 10.01 -1.37
CA PHE A 37 4.58 9.68 -1.91
C PHE A 37 3.66 10.89 -1.85
N THR A 38 3.18 11.33 -3.02
CA THR A 38 2.27 12.48 -3.14
C THR A 38 0.82 12.07 -3.32
N THR A 39 0.59 10.79 -3.61
CA THR A 39 -0.74 10.19 -3.70
C THR A 39 -0.75 8.85 -2.98
N ILE A 40 -1.76 8.62 -2.13
CA ILE A 40 -1.94 7.34 -1.45
C ILE A 40 -3.38 6.83 -1.57
N LEU A 41 -3.58 5.51 -1.60
CA LEU A 41 -4.91 4.89 -1.59
C LEU A 41 -5.17 4.15 -0.27
N ASP A 42 -6.15 4.64 0.49
CA ASP A 42 -6.40 4.19 1.86
C ASP A 42 -7.41 3.04 1.92
N MET A 43 -7.02 2.00 2.68
CA MET A 43 -7.74 0.75 2.83
C MET A 43 -9.00 0.88 3.71
N PRO A 44 -10.02 0.02 3.53
CA PRO A 44 -11.33 0.20 4.16
C PRO A 44 -11.46 -0.51 5.52
N ASN A 45 -10.42 -1.14 6.05
CA ASN A 45 -10.44 -1.87 7.33
C ASN A 45 -10.18 -0.96 8.55
N ASN A 46 -10.88 0.17 8.60
CA ASN A 46 -11.00 0.98 9.82
C ASN A 46 -11.65 0.18 10.95
N LYS A 47 -11.67 0.75 12.18
CA LYS A 47 -12.32 0.14 13.34
C LYS A 47 -13.74 -0.35 13.03
N VAL A 48 -14.49 0.48 12.31
CA VAL A 48 -15.70 0.08 11.59
C VAL A 48 -15.33 0.06 10.11
N PRO A 49 -15.43 -1.09 9.43
CA PRO A 49 -15.08 -1.17 8.02
C PRO A 49 -15.92 -0.23 7.16
N ILE A 50 -15.30 0.24 6.09
CA ILE A 50 -15.93 1.12 5.11
C ILE A 50 -16.67 0.26 4.08
N THR A 51 -17.80 -0.29 4.51
CA THR A 51 -18.66 -1.19 3.73
C THR A 51 -20.05 -0.60 3.46
N SER A 52 -20.30 0.65 3.83
CA SER A 52 -21.55 1.38 3.52
C SER A 52 -21.26 2.72 2.85
N ILE A 53 -22.19 3.22 2.04
CA ILE A 53 -22.09 4.54 1.40
C ILE A 53 -21.88 5.65 2.45
N GLU A 54 -22.55 5.56 3.60
CA GLU A 54 -22.45 6.53 4.68
C GLU A 54 -21.05 6.56 5.29
N SER A 55 -20.51 5.40 5.65
CA SER A 55 -19.15 5.29 6.21
C SER A 55 -18.08 5.78 5.22
N LEU A 56 -18.27 5.54 3.92
CA LEU A 56 -17.39 6.08 2.88
C LEU A 56 -17.44 7.61 2.83
N LYS A 57 -18.65 8.20 2.81
CA LYS A 57 -18.86 9.65 2.78
C LYS A 57 -18.27 10.32 4.02
N GLU A 58 -18.48 9.73 5.20
CA GLU A 58 -17.92 10.22 6.46
C GLU A 58 -16.38 10.22 6.41
N LYS A 59 -15.78 9.09 6.03
CA LYS A 59 -14.32 8.96 5.93
C LYS A 59 -13.71 9.97 4.96
N GLN A 60 -14.31 10.15 3.78
CA GLN A 60 -13.88 11.15 2.80
C GLN A 60 -13.98 12.58 3.33
N LYS A 61 -15.05 12.90 4.09
CA LYS A 61 -15.21 14.20 4.74
C LYS A 61 -14.11 14.45 5.77
N ILE A 62 -13.83 13.48 6.64
CA ILE A 62 -12.75 13.59 7.64
C ILE A 62 -11.40 13.80 6.94
N ALA A 63 -11.10 13.00 5.91
CA ALA A 63 -9.87 13.12 5.15
C ALA A 63 -9.72 14.52 4.54
N SER A 64 -10.76 15.06 3.91
CA SER A 64 -10.71 16.37 3.24
C SER A 64 -10.30 17.53 4.14
N GLN A 65 -10.41 17.38 5.46
CA GLN A 65 -10.04 18.39 6.46
C GLN A 65 -8.59 18.27 6.95
N LYS A 66 -7.95 17.10 6.75
CA LYS A 66 -6.69 16.71 7.40
C LYS A 66 -5.54 16.45 6.44
N ILE A 67 -5.82 15.98 5.22
CA ILE A 67 -4.79 15.48 4.30
C ILE A 67 -3.83 16.58 3.81
N VAL A 68 -2.55 16.22 3.67
CA VAL A 68 -1.49 17.08 3.08
C VAL A 68 -0.95 16.56 1.75
N CYS A 69 -1.32 15.33 1.36
CA CYS A 69 -1.14 14.79 0.01
C CYS A 69 -2.47 14.28 -0.54
N ASP A 70 -2.52 13.90 -1.82
CA ASP A 70 -3.78 13.45 -2.43
C ASP A 70 -4.13 12.03 -1.95
N VAL A 71 -5.41 11.79 -1.63
CA VAL A 71 -5.86 10.51 -1.06
C VAL A 71 -7.06 9.97 -1.83
N GLY A 72 -6.96 8.72 -2.29
CA GLY A 72 -8.10 7.95 -2.78
C GLY A 72 -8.52 6.87 -1.79
N PHE A 73 -9.67 6.24 -2.02
CA PHE A 73 -10.28 5.30 -1.09
C PHE A 73 -10.68 4.01 -1.79
N TYR A 74 -10.62 2.90 -1.04
CA TYR A 74 -11.25 1.64 -1.40
C TYR A 74 -12.59 1.46 -0.67
N PHE A 75 -13.45 0.61 -1.23
CA PHE A 75 -14.65 0.12 -0.56
C PHE A 75 -14.44 -1.32 -0.11
N GLY A 76 -14.93 -1.69 1.07
CA GLY A 76 -14.92 -3.06 1.55
C GLY A 76 -16.19 -3.81 1.14
N SER A 77 -16.13 -5.13 1.04
CA SER A 77 -17.33 -5.97 0.98
C SER A 77 -17.13 -7.30 1.68
N LEU A 78 -18.24 -7.75 2.27
CA LEU A 78 -18.43 -9.08 2.86
C LEU A 78 -19.57 -9.84 2.16
N GLY A 79 -20.09 -9.30 1.05
CA GLY A 79 -21.19 -9.87 0.29
C GLY A 79 -22.59 -9.34 0.61
N GLN A 80 -22.77 -8.52 1.66
CA GLN A 80 -24.09 -7.99 2.03
C GLN A 80 -24.42 -6.65 1.34
N ASN A 81 -23.42 -5.92 0.85
CA ASN A 81 -23.54 -4.57 0.30
C ASN A 81 -23.44 -4.52 -1.24
N LEU A 82 -23.81 -5.60 -1.94
CA LEU A 82 -23.67 -5.70 -3.40
C LEU A 82 -24.50 -4.63 -4.14
N THR A 83 -25.63 -4.21 -3.58
CA THR A 83 -26.51 -3.18 -4.15
C THR A 83 -25.84 -1.80 -4.20
N ASP A 84 -24.90 -1.53 -3.29
CA ASP A 84 -24.25 -0.24 -3.15
C ASP A 84 -23.17 -0.02 -4.22
N PHE A 85 -22.70 -1.10 -4.87
CA PHE A 85 -21.59 -1.07 -5.82
C PHE A 85 -21.82 -0.07 -6.96
N LYS A 86 -23.06 0.04 -7.46
CA LYS A 86 -23.40 0.97 -8.53
C LYS A 86 -23.24 2.43 -8.11
N GLU A 87 -23.50 2.78 -6.85
CA GLU A 87 -23.38 4.14 -6.32
C GLU A 87 -21.92 4.49 -5.98
N VAL A 88 -21.17 3.55 -5.39
CA VAL A 88 -19.81 3.82 -4.91
C VAL A 88 -18.73 3.75 -5.98
N GLN A 89 -18.98 3.09 -7.12
CA GLN A 89 -17.95 2.85 -8.16
C GLN A 89 -17.25 4.12 -8.68
N ASN A 90 -17.91 5.29 -8.66
CA ASN A 90 -17.31 6.57 -9.10
C ASN A 90 -16.64 7.35 -7.95
N GLN A 91 -16.55 6.76 -6.76
CA GLN A 91 -16.04 7.36 -5.54
C GLN A 91 -14.85 6.59 -4.94
N VAL A 92 -14.54 5.41 -5.47
CA VAL A 92 -13.49 4.52 -4.96
C VAL A 92 -12.60 3.99 -6.09
N PHE A 93 -11.37 3.62 -5.76
CA PHE A 93 -10.39 3.12 -6.74
C PHE A 93 -10.44 1.61 -6.95
N GLY A 94 -11.27 0.90 -6.17
CA GLY A 94 -11.43 -0.54 -6.24
C GLY A 94 -12.23 -1.07 -5.06
N LEU A 95 -12.48 -2.37 -5.09
CA LEU A 95 -13.08 -3.10 -3.99
C LEU A 95 -11.98 -3.90 -3.27
N LYS A 96 -11.87 -3.82 -1.94
CA LYS A 96 -10.94 -4.62 -1.16
C LYS A 96 -11.68 -5.79 -0.51
N ILE A 97 -11.21 -7.00 -0.78
CA ILE A 97 -11.70 -8.25 -0.19
C ILE A 97 -10.59 -8.89 0.63
N TYR A 98 -10.97 -9.38 1.80
CA TYR A 98 -10.12 -10.15 2.70
C TYR A 98 -10.55 -11.62 2.65
N LEU A 99 -9.64 -12.51 2.24
CA LEU A 99 -9.92 -13.93 2.03
C LEU A 99 -9.27 -14.82 3.10
N ASN A 100 -8.35 -14.26 3.90
CA ASN A 100 -7.72 -14.93 5.03
C ASN A 100 -8.00 -14.14 6.32
N GLN A 101 -7.78 -14.78 7.47
CA GLN A 101 -7.97 -14.11 8.76
C GLN A 101 -7.02 -12.92 8.89
N THR A 102 -7.59 -11.72 8.88
CA THR A 102 -6.91 -10.46 9.16
C THR A 102 -7.52 -9.79 10.39
N THR A 103 -6.94 -8.67 10.83
CA THR A 103 -7.53 -7.82 11.86
C THR A 103 -8.97 -7.46 11.48
N GLY A 104 -9.96 -7.97 12.23
CA GLY A 104 -11.39 -7.67 12.03
C GLY A 104 -12.30 -8.84 11.63
N ASN A 105 -11.78 -10.06 11.41
CA ASN A 105 -12.57 -11.28 11.09
C ASN A 105 -13.45 -11.17 9.81
N TYR A 106 -12.92 -10.55 8.76
CA TYR A 106 -13.59 -10.39 7.47
C TYR A 106 -13.10 -11.45 6.49
N ILE A 107 -13.84 -12.56 6.33
CA ILE A 107 -13.51 -13.63 5.38
C ILE A 107 -14.67 -13.82 4.42
N VAL A 108 -14.39 -13.76 3.13
CA VAL A 108 -15.34 -14.01 2.05
C VAL A 108 -15.10 -15.40 1.47
N ASP A 109 -16.16 -16.21 1.38
CA ASP A 109 -16.08 -17.52 0.73
C ASP A 109 -16.18 -17.43 -0.80
N GLU A 110 -15.91 -18.53 -1.50
CA GLU A 110 -15.95 -18.59 -2.97
C GLU A 110 -17.31 -18.20 -3.57
N LYS A 111 -18.41 -18.59 -2.93
CA LYS A 111 -19.76 -18.34 -3.45
C LYS A 111 -20.07 -16.85 -3.41
N ILE A 112 -19.69 -16.19 -2.32
CA ILE A 112 -19.82 -14.74 -2.17
C ILE A 112 -18.85 -14.04 -3.12
N PHE A 113 -17.59 -14.48 -3.22
CA PHE A 113 -16.62 -13.88 -4.13
C PHE A 113 -17.07 -13.94 -5.60
N LYS A 114 -17.66 -15.07 -6.02
CA LYS A 114 -18.26 -15.22 -7.34
C LYS A 114 -19.38 -14.20 -7.58
N LYS A 115 -20.31 -14.04 -6.63
CA LYS A 115 -21.37 -13.02 -6.70
C LYS A 115 -20.80 -11.60 -6.76
N ILE A 116 -19.76 -11.31 -5.98
CA ILE A 116 -19.05 -10.03 -6.03
C ILE A 116 -18.50 -9.79 -7.43
N CYS A 117 -17.84 -10.79 -8.03
CA CYS A 117 -17.30 -10.70 -9.38
C CYS A 117 -18.41 -10.49 -10.42
N GLU A 118 -19.60 -11.05 -10.24
CA GLU A 118 -20.76 -10.87 -11.13
C GLU A 118 -21.28 -9.43 -11.12
N VAL A 119 -21.29 -8.76 -9.95
CA VAL A 119 -21.91 -7.44 -9.76
C VAL A 119 -20.91 -6.27 -9.84
N TRP A 120 -19.67 -6.46 -9.39
CA TRP A 120 -18.66 -5.39 -9.40
C TRP A 120 -18.27 -5.00 -10.84
N PRO A 121 -18.06 -3.70 -11.15
CA PRO A 121 -17.71 -3.28 -12.50
C PRO A 121 -16.41 -3.92 -13.01
N LYS A 122 -16.49 -4.67 -14.11
CA LYS A 122 -15.35 -5.41 -14.71
C LYS A 122 -14.13 -4.54 -15.06
N LYS A 123 -14.35 -3.23 -15.27
CA LYS A 123 -13.30 -2.26 -15.58
C LYS A 123 -12.49 -1.85 -14.34
N MET A 124 -13.03 -2.06 -13.15
CA MET A 124 -12.41 -1.68 -11.87
C MET A 124 -11.75 -2.89 -11.20
N PRO A 125 -10.60 -2.71 -10.55
CA PRO A 125 -9.93 -3.81 -9.86
C PRO A 125 -10.68 -4.22 -8.59
N ILE A 126 -10.63 -5.52 -8.28
CA ILE A 126 -10.83 -6.05 -6.93
C ILE A 126 -9.46 -6.40 -6.36
N LEU A 127 -9.13 -5.81 -5.21
CA LEU A 127 -7.90 -6.06 -4.48
C LEU A 127 -8.13 -7.22 -3.52
N LEU A 128 -7.25 -8.21 -3.57
CA LEU A 128 -7.35 -9.43 -2.78
C LEU A 128 -6.20 -9.48 -1.77
N HIS A 129 -6.55 -9.51 -0.48
CA HIS A 129 -5.66 -10.09 0.52
C HIS A 129 -5.89 -11.60 0.50
N ALA A 130 -4.99 -12.33 -0.15
CA ALA A 130 -5.02 -13.78 -0.31
C ALA A 130 -3.64 -14.38 0.03
N GLU A 131 -3.60 -15.32 0.97
CA GLU A 131 -2.43 -16.12 1.33
C GLU A 131 -2.67 -17.59 0.95
N ALA A 132 -1.58 -18.29 0.61
CA ALA A 132 -1.53 -19.74 0.44
C ALA A 132 -2.50 -20.32 -0.61
N ASP A 133 -3.19 -21.41 -0.29
CA ASP A 133 -4.00 -22.25 -1.19
C ASP A 133 -5.27 -21.55 -1.70
N VAL A 134 -5.76 -20.54 -0.99
CA VAL A 134 -6.96 -19.78 -1.40
C VAL A 134 -6.70 -18.96 -2.68
N ILE A 135 -5.45 -18.60 -2.96
CA ILE A 135 -5.13 -17.68 -4.06
C ILE A 135 -5.49 -18.26 -5.43
N GLU A 136 -5.19 -19.54 -5.68
CA GLU A 136 -5.37 -20.16 -6.99
C GLU A 136 -6.83 -20.19 -7.40
N GLN A 137 -7.69 -20.62 -6.46
CA GLN A 137 -9.12 -20.73 -6.68
C GLN A 137 -9.78 -19.37 -6.92
N MET A 138 -9.39 -18.35 -6.16
CA MET A 138 -9.95 -17.00 -6.31
C MET A 138 -9.47 -16.35 -7.62
N ILE A 139 -8.22 -16.59 -8.02
CA ILE A 139 -7.73 -16.18 -9.34
C ILE A 139 -8.54 -16.84 -10.45
N GLU A 140 -8.84 -18.14 -10.34
CA GLU A 140 -9.61 -18.86 -11.36
C GLU A 140 -11.05 -18.34 -11.45
N ILE A 141 -11.73 -18.15 -10.32
CA ILE A 141 -13.09 -17.56 -10.28
C ILE A 141 -13.11 -16.18 -10.95
N ALA A 142 -12.18 -15.29 -10.59
CA ALA A 142 -12.11 -13.96 -11.16
C ALA A 142 -11.73 -13.97 -12.64
N GLY A 143 -10.79 -14.83 -13.03
CA GLY A 143 -10.34 -15.03 -14.40
C GLY A 143 -11.47 -15.47 -15.31
N GLN A 144 -12.23 -16.49 -14.92
CA GLN A 144 -13.41 -16.98 -15.63
C GLN A 144 -14.52 -15.91 -15.72
N ALA A 145 -14.68 -15.11 -14.66
CA ALA A 145 -15.62 -14.00 -14.65
C ALA A 145 -15.15 -12.77 -15.47
N GLY A 146 -13.94 -12.80 -16.04
CA GLY A 146 -13.33 -11.67 -16.75
C GLY A 146 -13.08 -10.43 -15.88
N GLN A 147 -13.06 -10.61 -14.56
CA GLN A 147 -12.92 -9.57 -13.56
C GLN A 147 -11.45 -9.14 -13.43
N ARG A 148 -11.20 -7.84 -13.37
CA ARG A 148 -9.87 -7.31 -13.05
C ARG A 148 -9.59 -7.53 -11.56
N ILE A 149 -8.45 -8.16 -11.26
CA ILE A 149 -7.99 -8.37 -9.89
C ILE A 149 -6.57 -7.86 -9.68
N HIS A 150 -6.29 -7.48 -8.45
CA HIS A 150 -4.95 -7.14 -7.96
C HIS A 150 -4.66 -7.98 -6.71
N ILE A 151 -3.60 -8.78 -6.73
CA ILE A 151 -3.17 -9.52 -5.55
C ILE A 151 -2.25 -8.63 -4.73
N CYS A 152 -2.66 -8.29 -3.51
CA CYS A 152 -1.85 -7.49 -2.60
C CYS A 152 -0.67 -8.31 -2.05
N HIS A 153 0.40 -7.60 -1.73
CA HIS A 153 1.54 -7.94 -0.87
C HIS A 153 1.97 -9.40 -1.00
N ILE A 154 2.36 -9.81 -2.20
CA ILE A 154 2.85 -11.18 -2.42
C ILE A 154 4.09 -11.42 -1.55
N SER A 155 4.21 -12.62 -1.00
CA SER A 155 5.28 -12.90 -0.03
C SER A 155 6.10 -14.15 -0.32
N SER A 156 5.55 -15.10 -1.08
CA SER A 156 6.18 -16.40 -1.32
C SER A 156 6.38 -16.74 -2.80
N GLU A 157 7.36 -17.61 -3.06
CA GLU A 157 7.62 -18.18 -4.39
C GLU A 157 6.38 -18.90 -4.94
N MET A 158 5.67 -19.64 -4.08
CA MET A 158 4.50 -20.43 -4.45
C MET A 158 3.36 -19.53 -4.96
N GLU A 159 2.98 -18.52 -4.19
CA GLU A 159 1.94 -17.55 -4.57
C GLU A 159 2.32 -16.83 -5.87
N PHE A 160 3.59 -16.42 -5.97
CA PHE A 160 4.04 -15.66 -7.13
C PHE A 160 4.02 -16.49 -8.42
N LYS A 161 4.40 -17.77 -8.36
CA LYS A 161 4.28 -18.70 -9.51
C LYS A 161 2.83 -18.82 -9.99
N THR A 162 1.87 -18.93 -9.07
CA THR A 162 0.44 -19.00 -9.41
C THR A 162 0.00 -17.74 -10.16
N ILE A 163 0.41 -16.56 -9.70
CA ILE A 163 0.10 -15.28 -10.35
C ILE A 163 0.75 -15.18 -11.73
N ILE A 164 2.02 -15.57 -11.86
CA ILE A 164 2.74 -15.57 -13.15
C ILE A 164 2.02 -16.48 -14.16
N ASN A 165 1.59 -17.66 -13.73
CA ASN A 165 0.84 -18.59 -14.57
C ASN A 165 -0.51 -18.00 -14.99
N ALA A 166 -1.23 -17.33 -14.09
CA ALA A 166 -2.48 -16.64 -14.41
C ALA A 166 -2.29 -15.47 -15.41
N LYS A 167 -1.20 -14.70 -15.28
CA LYS A 167 -0.83 -13.68 -16.28
C LYS A 167 -0.59 -14.31 -17.65
N LYS A 168 0.14 -15.42 -17.72
CA LYS A 168 0.42 -16.17 -18.96
C LYS A 168 -0.85 -16.75 -19.60
N LYS A 169 -1.85 -17.14 -18.80
CA LYS A 169 -3.19 -17.53 -19.28
C LYS A 169 -4.00 -16.36 -19.89
N GLY A 170 -3.53 -15.12 -19.74
CA GLY A 170 -4.22 -13.93 -20.24
C GLY A 170 -5.29 -13.38 -19.28
N TYR A 171 -5.33 -13.84 -18.02
CA TYR A 171 -6.22 -13.27 -17.02
C TYR A 171 -5.85 -11.81 -16.72
N LYS A 172 -6.85 -11.00 -16.39
CA LYS A 172 -6.68 -9.58 -16.06
C LYS A 172 -6.22 -9.40 -14.62
N ILE A 173 -5.03 -9.89 -14.32
CA ILE A 173 -4.44 -9.93 -12.99
C ILE A 173 -3.20 -9.05 -12.90
N THR A 174 -3.10 -8.31 -11.80
CA THR A 174 -1.90 -7.60 -11.38
C THR A 174 -1.52 -8.00 -9.96
N CYS A 175 -0.32 -7.68 -9.51
CA CYS A 175 0.12 -7.92 -8.14
C CYS A 175 1.07 -6.83 -7.64
N GLY A 176 1.07 -6.66 -6.32
CA GLY A 176 2.01 -5.83 -5.60
C GLY A 176 2.90 -6.65 -4.66
N VAL A 177 4.05 -6.08 -4.31
CA VAL A 177 4.95 -6.59 -3.27
C VAL A 177 5.35 -5.45 -2.35
N THR A 178 5.54 -5.76 -1.08
CA THR A 178 5.94 -4.78 -0.09
C THR A 178 7.46 -4.72 0.06
N PRO A 179 8.01 -3.62 0.60
CA PRO A 179 9.42 -3.55 0.95
C PRO A 179 9.82 -4.59 1.99
N HIS A 180 8.96 -4.87 2.98
CA HIS A 180 9.31 -5.86 4.00
C HIS A 180 9.37 -7.29 3.42
N HIS A 181 8.61 -7.62 2.37
CA HIS A 181 8.76 -8.90 1.65
C HIS A 181 9.92 -8.91 0.63
N LEU A 182 10.53 -7.77 0.33
CA LEU A 182 11.73 -7.68 -0.50
C LEU A 182 13.04 -7.65 0.31
N PHE A 183 13.00 -7.09 1.51
CA PHE A 183 14.22 -6.79 2.27
C PHE A 183 14.33 -7.58 3.58
N LEU A 184 13.23 -8.06 4.16
CA LEU A 184 13.25 -8.84 5.39
C LEU A 184 12.93 -10.31 5.13
N THR A 185 13.44 -11.17 6.01
CA THR A 185 13.19 -12.61 6.00
C THR A 185 12.64 -13.08 7.34
N ILE A 186 12.22 -14.34 7.39
CA ILE A 186 11.85 -15.01 8.64
C ILE A 186 12.98 -15.02 9.68
N SER A 187 14.24 -14.85 9.27
CA SER A 187 15.36 -14.69 10.21
C SER A 187 15.32 -13.34 10.93
N ASP A 188 14.80 -12.30 10.27
CA ASP A 188 14.66 -10.97 10.83
C ASP A 188 13.41 -10.86 11.71
N GLU A 189 12.34 -11.59 11.36
CA GLU A 189 11.15 -11.73 12.22
C GLU A 189 11.54 -12.15 13.65
N LYS A 190 12.44 -13.14 13.78
CA LYS A 190 12.94 -13.61 15.08
C LYS A 190 13.69 -12.53 15.87
N LYS A 191 14.44 -11.65 15.19
CA LYS A 191 15.21 -10.56 15.81
C LYS A 191 14.29 -9.39 16.21
N LEU A 192 13.33 -9.07 15.34
CA LEU A 192 12.37 -7.98 15.55
C LEU A 192 11.31 -8.35 16.60
N GLY A 193 11.10 -9.65 16.85
CA GLY A 193 10.09 -10.13 17.77
C GLY A 193 8.71 -9.60 17.34
N PRO A 194 7.94 -8.96 18.25
CA PRO A 194 6.62 -8.46 17.88
C PRO A 194 6.60 -7.44 16.74
N TYR A 195 7.68 -6.68 16.55
CA TYR A 195 7.81 -5.69 15.47
C TYR A 195 8.00 -6.32 14.08
N GLY A 196 8.30 -7.62 14.01
CA GLY A 196 8.34 -8.41 12.78
C GLY A 196 6.99 -9.07 12.43
N MET A 197 5.98 -8.95 13.31
CA MET A 197 4.68 -9.60 13.09
C MET A 197 3.85 -8.84 12.05
N MET A 198 3.62 -9.47 10.90
CA MET A 198 2.87 -8.93 9.77
C MET A 198 2.12 -10.01 9.00
N LYS A 199 1.19 -9.60 8.13
CA LYS A 199 0.41 -10.50 7.28
C LYS A 199 0.40 -9.97 5.84
N PRO A 200 0.94 -10.73 4.86
CA PRO A 200 1.52 -12.06 5.00
C PRO A 200 2.81 -12.11 5.84
N SER A 201 3.08 -13.24 6.49
CA SER A 201 4.28 -13.38 7.33
C SER A 201 5.56 -13.27 6.50
N LEU A 202 6.68 -12.91 7.14
CA LEU A 202 7.97 -12.95 6.45
C LEU A 202 8.31 -14.39 6.04
N LYS A 203 8.98 -14.53 4.90
CA LYS A 203 9.28 -15.82 4.26
C LYS A 203 10.79 -16.09 4.25
N SER A 204 11.18 -17.22 3.65
CA SER A 204 12.58 -17.62 3.59
C SER A 204 13.37 -16.69 2.66
N GLN A 205 14.71 -16.68 2.77
CA GLN A 205 15.56 -15.97 1.82
C GLN A 205 15.30 -16.44 0.37
N LYS A 206 15.02 -17.73 0.18
CA LYS A 206 14.68 -18.29 -1.13
C LYS A 206 13.43 -17.65 -1.74
N ASP A 207 12.42 -17.37 -0.92
CA ASP A 207 11.20 -16.68 -1.39
C ASP A 207 11.51 -15.25 -1.80
N VAL A 208 12.30 -14.54 -0.99
CA VAL A 208 12.75 -13.17 -1.26
C VAL A 208 13.57 -13.11 -2.56
N ASP A 209 14.54 -14.01 -2.72
CA ASP A 209 15.39 -14.11 -3.91
C ASP A 209 14.53 -14.39 -5.15
N PHE A 210 13.59 -15.32 -5.06
CA PHE A 210 12.68 -15.62 -6.17
C PHE A 210 11.87 -14.40 -6.61
N ILE A 211 11.39 -13.59 -5.67
CA ILE A 211 10.67 -12.36 -5.98
C ILE A 211 11.60 -11.36 -6.68
N TRP A 212 12.82 -11.15 -6.17
CA TRP A 212 13.81 -10.27 -6.80
C TRP A 212 14.14 -10.69 -8.24
N GLU A 213 14.40 -11.99 -8.46
CA GLU A 213 14.68 -12.57 -9.77
C GLU A 213 13.52 -12.42 -10.76
N ASN A 214 12.29 -12.32 -10.25
CA ASN A 214 11.06 -12.26 -11.06
C ASN A 214 10.36 -10.89 -11.00
N LEU A 215 11.06 -9.83 -10.58
CA LEU A 215 10.49 -8.46 -10.46
C LEU A 215 9.79 -7.94 -11.71
N LYS A 216 10.14 -8.43 -12.91
CA LYS A 216 9.45 -8.08 -14.16
C LYS A 216 7.96 -8.44 -14.19
N TYR A 217 7.53 -9.37 -13.33
CA TYR A 217 6.14 -9.77 -13.19
C TYR A 217 5.41 -9.07 -12.04
N ILE A 218 6.10 -8.31 -11.18
CA ILE A 218 5.46 -7.41 -10.21
C ILE A 218 4.90 -6.21 -10.96
N ASP A 219 3.75 -5.69 -10.57
CA ASP A 219 3.23 -4.46 -11.18
C ASP A 219 3.47 -3.25 -10.30
N VAL A 220 3.38 -3.40 -8.98
CA VAL A 220 3.43 -2.27 -8.03
C VAL A 220 4.31 -2.59 -6.82
N ILE A 221 5.00 -1.58 -6.28
CA ILE A 221 5.45 -1.61 -4.88
C ILE A 221 4.39 -0.91 -4.03
N GLU A 222 3.94 -1.58 -2.98
CA GLU A 222 2.94 -1.04 -2.06
C GLU A 222 3.46 -1.19 -0.63
N SER A 223 3.41 -0.13 0.18
CA SER A 223 4.08 -0.21 1.49
C SER A 223 3.37 -1.14 2.46
N ASP A 224 2.07 -1.39 2.23
CA ASP A 224 1.15 -1.96 3.22
C ASP A 224 1.33 -1.27 4.58
N HIS A 225 1.42 0.07 4.54
CA HIS A 225 1.67 0.85 5.75
C HIS A 225 0.55 0.61 6.75
N ALA A 226 0.86 -0.20 7.77
CA ALA A 226 -0.07 -0.74 8.74
C ALA A 226 0.40 -0.36 10.16
N PRO A 227 0.26 0.92 10.55
CA PRO A 227 0.77 1.44 11.80
C PRO A 227 -0.03 0.89 12.99
N HIS A 228 0.71 0.63 14.06
CA HIS A 228 0.24 0.14 15.36
C HIS A 228 1.12 0.75 16.45
N THR A 229 0.55 1.08 17.59
CA THR A 229 1.36 1.68 18.66
C THR A 229 2.38 0.68 19.19
N ILE A 230 3.46 1.18 19.79
CA ILE A 230 4.48 0.36 20.47
C ILE A 230 3.83 -0.55 21.52
N GLU A 231 2.90 0.00 22.31
CA GLU A 231 2.15 -0.74 23.33
C GLU A 231 1.38 -1.93 22.75
N GLU A 232 0.69 -1.73 21.62
CA GLU A 232 -0.04 -2.83 20.97
C GLU A 232 0.89 -3.91 20.45
N LYS A 233 1.99 -3.52 19.80
CA LYS A 233 3.00 -4.47 19.32
C LYS A 233 3.59 -5.26 20.48
N GLN A 234 3.82 -4.65 21.64
CA GLN A 234 4.35 -5.34 22.82
C GLN A 234 3.31 -6.13 23.63
N SER A 235 2.03 -6.05 23.27
CA SER A 235 0.96 -6.74 23.99
C SER A 235 0.95 -8.26 23.73
N LYS A 236 0.25 -9.01 24.60
CA LYS A 236 0.06 -10.47 24.42
C LYS A 236 -0.70 -10.83 23.14
N LYS A 237 -1.58 -9.93 22.67
CA LYS A 237 -2.35 -10.07 21.42
C LYS A 237 -1.82 -9.08 20.39
N MET A 238 -0.52 -9.17 20.10
CA MET A 238 0.16 -8.26 19.18
C MET A 238 -0.50 -8.28 17.79
N PRO A 239 -0.79 -7.11 17.20
CA PRO A 239 -1.40 -7.03 15.88
C PRO A 239 -0.36 -7.27 14.78
N PHE A 240 -0.86 -7.72 13.63
CA PHE A 240 -0.09 -7.83 12.40
C PHE A 240 -0.04 -6.49 11.66
N GLY A 241 1.15 -6.08 11.25
CA GLY A 241 1.36 -4.87 10.47
C GLY A 241 2.63 -4.13 10.88
N VAL A 242 3.22 -3.45 9.91
CA VAL A 242 4.39 -2.59 10.07
C VAL A 242 4.18 -1.27 9.32
N PRO A 243 4.70 -0.14 9.81
CA PRO A 243 4.70 1.11 9.06
C PRO A 243 5.77 1.08 7.95
N GLY A 244 5.41 1.50 6.73
CA GLY A 244 6.32 1.47 5.57
C GLY A 244 6.47 2.75 4.74
N LEU A 245 5.56 3.74 4.85
CA LEU A 245 5.56 4.93 3.99
C LEU A 245 6.91 5.66 3.93
N GLU A 246 7.52 5.96 5.07
CA GLU A 246 8.76 6.74 5.15
C GLU A 246 10.03 5.95 4.77
N THR A 247 9.96 4.62 4.77
CA THR A 247 11.12 3.75 4.53
C THR A 247 11.11 3.10 3.15
N THR A 248 9.97 3.07 2.47
CA THR A 248 9.83 2.39 1.16
C THR A 248 10.79 2.95 0.13
N LEU A 249 10.75 4.26 -0.16
CA LEU A 249 11.59 4.86 -1.19
C LEU A 249 13.09 4.79 -0.84
N PRO A 250 13.54 5.09 0.40
CA PRO A 250 14.95 4.92 0.77
C PRO A 250 15.49 3.50 0.57
N LEU A 251 14.71 2.46 0.89
CA LEU A 251 15.09 1.07 0.65
C LEU A 251 15.22 0.77 -0.85
N LEU A 252 14.27 1.23 -1.66
CA LEU A 252 14.32 1.04 -3.11
C LEU A 252 15.48 1.80 -3.76
N LEU A 253 15.76 3.03 -3.32
CA LEU A 253 16.92 3.81 -3.81
C LEU A 253 18.25 3.16 -3.42
N THR A 254 18.31 2.54 -2.24
CA THR A 254 19.47 1.75 -1.83
C THR A 254 19.66 0.57 -2.79
N ALA A 255 18.59 -0.17 -3.11
CA ALA A 255 18.63 -1.24 -4.11
C ALA A 255 19.01 -0.73 -5.52
N VAL A 256 18.63 0.50 -5.88
CA VAL A 256 19.10 1.15 -7.11
C VAL A 256 20.60 1.41 -7.07
N SER A 257 21.12 1.93 -5.96
CA SER A 257 22.56 2.18 -5.79
C SER A 257 23.40 0.90 -5.78
N GLU A 258 22.79 -0.23 -5.39
CA GLU A 258 23.38 -1.58 -5.41
C GLU A 258 23.21 -2.31 -6.75
N ASN A 259 22.63 -1.65 -7.77
CA ASN A 259 22.32 -2.22 -9.08
C ASN A 259 21.33 -3.41 -9.06
N LYS A 260 20.55 -3.57 -7.98
CA LYS A 260 19.47 -4.59 -7.89
C LYS A 260 18.18 -4.14 -8.57
N LEU A 261 17.99 -2.82 -8.70
CA LEU A 261 16.81 -2.19 -9.30
C LEU A 261 17.26 -1.04 -10.21
N SER A 262 16.64 -0.84 -11.37
CA SER A 262 16.90 0.37 -12.15
C SER A 262 15.99 1.51 -11.71
N ILE A 263 16.42 2.76 -11.88
CA ILE A 263 15.57 3.91 -11.54
C ILE A 263 14.28 3.95 -12.37
N ASN A 264 14.35 3.57 -13.64
CA ASN A 264 13.17 3.46 -14.51
C ASN A 264 12.20 2.42 -13.96
N ARG A 265 12.71 1.27 -13.48
CA ARG A 265 11.86 0.23 -12.90
C ARG A 265 11.21 0.67 -11.58
N LEU A 266 11.93 1.44 -10.76
CA LEU A 266 11.36 2.06 -9.56
C LEU A 266 10.19 2.99 -9.93
N ILE A 267 10.37 3.86 -10.93
CA ILE A 267 9.33 4.77 -11.43
C ILE A 267 8.13 3.98 -11.99
N GLU A 268 8.37 2.90 -12.74
CA GLU A 268 7.30 2.03 -13.21
C GLU A 268 6.48 1.46 -12.05
N LEU A 269 7.16 0.88 -11.06
CA LEU A 269 6.55 0.22 -9.90
C LEU A 269 5.81 1.17 -8.96
N CYS A 270 6.31 2.40 -8.79
CA CYS A 270 5.80 3.35 -7.79
C CYS A 270 5.03 4.53 -8.39
N TYR A 271 4.90 4.63 -9.72
CA TYR A 271 4.20 5.73 -10.38
C TYR A 271 3.42 5.29 -11.62
N GLU A 272 4.08 4.81 -12.67
CA GLU A 272 3.40 4.56 -13.96
C GLU A 272 2.37 3.44 -13.87
N ASN A 273 2.74 2.30 -13.26
CA ASN A 273 1.83 1.17 -13.11
C ASN A 273 0.68 1.46 -12.13
N PRO A 274 0.92 1.99 -10.90
CA PRO A 274 -0.17 2.45 -10.03
C PRO A 274 -1.15 3.38 -10.73
N LYS A 275 -0.62 4.39 -11.43
CA LYS A 275 -1.41 5.37 -12.19
C LYS A 275 -2.30 4.70 -13.23
N LYS A 276 -1.74 3.76 -14.01
CA LYS A 276 -2.45 3.06 -15.08
C LYS A 276 -3.47 2.03 -14.55
N ILE A 277 -3.10 1.24 -13.54
CA ILE A 277 -3.93 0.16 -13.01
C ILE A 277 -5.18 0.73 -12.34
N PHE A 278 -5.02 1.81 -11.58
CA PHE A 278 -6.09 2.44 -10.80
C PHE A 278 -6.69 3.68 -11.45
N ASN A 279 -6.24 4.06 -12.66
CA ASN A 279 -6.70 5.26 -13.38
C ASN A 279 -6.61 6.55 -12.52
N ILE A 280 -5.47 6.75 -11.87
CA ILE A 280 -5.25 7.89 -10.98
C ILE A 280 -4.89 9.12 -11.83
N LYS A 281 -5.60 10.23 -11.60
CA LYS A 281 -5.23 11.54 -12.18
C LYS A 281 -4.01 12.06 -11.45
N THR A 282 -2.97 12.43 -12.19
CA THR A 282 -1.75 13.05 -11.64
C THR A 282 -1.55 14.46 -12.20
N ASP A 283 -0.80 15.28 -11.48
CA ASP A 283 -0.45 16.65 -11.89
C ASP A 283 1.02 16.71 -12.29
N LYS A 284 1.31 17.37 -13.43
CA LYS A 284 2.67 17.44 -14.00
C LYS A 284 3.66 18.27 -13.17
N ASN A 285 3.15 19.15 -12.30
CA ASN A 285 3.97 19.98 -11.42
C ASN A 285 4.20 19.33 -10.05
N THR A 286 3.56 18.19 -9.78
CA THR A 286 3.82 17.37 -8.59
C THR A 286 5.05 16.49 -8.80
N HIS A 287 6.06 16.62 -7.95
CA HIS A 287 7.32 15.90 -8.07
C HIS A 287 8.09 15.83 -6.74
N VAL A 288 9.11 14.99 -6.70
CA VAL A 288 9.98 14.78 -5.53
C VAL A 288 11.43 15.02 -5.94
N GLU A 289 12.19 15.70 -5.10
CA GLU A 289 13.63 15.91 -5.27
C GLU A 289 14.41 15.11 -4.22
N ILE A 290 15.41 14.38 -4.70
CA ILE A 290 16.15 13.38 -3.94
C ILE A 290 17.64 13.71 -4.00
N ASP A 291 18.31 13.62 -2.86
CA ASP A 291 19.77 13.51 -2.82
C ASP A 291 20.15 12.03 -2.90
N GLU A 292 20.54 11.58 -4.09
CA GLU A 292 20.93 10.18 -4.37
C GLU A 292 22.24 9.76 -3.69
N LYS A 293 23.05 10.73 -3.25
CA LYS A 293 24.37 10.47 -2.67
C LYS A 293 24.33 10.43 -1.15
N GLU A 294 23.33 11.06 -0.53
CA GLU A 294 23.19 11.09 0.92
C GLU A 294 22.97 9.67 1.48
N GLU A 295 23.87 9.25 2.36
CA GLU A 295 23.78 8.02 3.12
C GLU A 295 23.38 8.35 4.56
N TYR A 296 22.43 7.60 5.11
CA TYR A 296 21.97 7.82 6.48
C TYR A 296 21.45 6.52 7.10
N ILE A 297 21.21 6.56 8.41
CA ILE A 297 20.62 5.44 9.15
C ILE A 297 19.15 5.77 9.38
N ILE A 298 18.26 4.82 9.09
CA ILE A 298 16.84 4.94 9.45
C ILE A 298 16.74 4.99 10.98
N ASP A 299 16.12 6.05 11.50
CA ASP A 299 15.94 6.29 12.93
C ASP A 299 14.48 6.64 13.25
N ASN A 300 13.99 6.18 14.39
CA ASN A 300 12.63 6.38 14.86
C ASN A 300 12.36 7.81 15.34
N LYS A 301 13.39 8.61 15.66
CA LYS A 301 13.24 9.92 16.30
C LYS A 301 12.48 10.97 15.48
N ASN A 302 12.51 10.88 14.15
CA ASN A 302 12.01 11.93 13.26
C ASN A 302 10.90 11.46 12.30
N LEU A 303 10.38 10.26 12.52
CA LEU A 303 9.27 9.72 11.75
C LEU A 303 8.03 10.60 11.90
N LYS A 304 7.31 10.80 10.80
CA LYS A 304 6.02 11.49 10.78
C LYS A 304 4.86 10.55 11.09
N THR A 305 5.03 9.24 10.84
CA THR A 305 4.04 8.26 11.27
C THR A 305 3.87 8.29 12.78
N LYS A 306 2.62 8.35 13.25
CA LYS A 306 2.29 8.54 14.67
C LYS A 306 2.75 7.38 15.54
N CYS A 307 2.86 6.18 14.98
CA CYS A 307 3.31 5.02 15.74
C CYS A 307 4.79 5.12 16.19
N GLY A 308 5.60 5.95 15.53
CA GLY A 308 6.95 6.31 16.01
C GLY A 308 7.97 5.17 16.02
N TRP A 309 7.80 4.14 15.18
CA TRP A 309 8.77 3.06 15.01
C TRP A 309 8.82 2.57 13.56
N SER A 310 9.87 1.85 13.19
CA SER A 310 10.00 1.16 11.90
C SER A 310 10.73 -0.19 12.08
N PRO A 311 10.34 -1.25 11.35
CA PRO A 311 11.09 -2.52 11.35
C PRO A 311 12.48 -2.39 10.72
N PHE A 312 12.75 -1.27 10.03
CA PHE A 312 14.04 -0.97 9.39
C PHE A 312 14.91 -0.01 10.20
N SER A 313 14.52 0.33 11.43
CA SER A 313 15.36 1.17 12.30
C SER A 313 16.75 0.58 12.46
N GLY A 314 17.79 1.40 12.29
CA GLY A 314 19.19 0.99 12.32
C GLY A 314 19.78 0.57 10.97
N TRP A 315 18.97 0.45 9.91
CA TRP A 315 19.47 0.14 8.57
C TRP A 315 20.14 1.35 7.93
N LYS A 316 21.31 1.13 7.33
CA LYS A 316 21.98 2.11 6.49
C LYS A 316 21.33 2.11 5.11
N VAL A 317 20.92 3.28 4.64
CA VAL A 317 20.28 3.49 3.34
C VAL A 317 20.95 4.63 2.57
N LYS A 318 20.72 4.66 1.26
CA LYS A 318 21.26 5.66 0.34
C LYS A 318 20.16 6.22 -0.55
N GLY A 319 20.13 7.54 -0.67
CA GLY A 319 19.07 8.26 -1.36
C GLY A 319 18.05 8.82 -0.37
N LYS A 320 18.00 10.13 -0.22
CA LYS A 320 17.12 10.80 0.74
C LYS A 320 16.19 11.81 0.08
N VAL A 321 14.92 11.78 0.46
CA VAL A 321 13.94 12.80 0.05
C VAL A 321 14.33 14.14 0.66
N LYS A 322 14.57 15.13 -0.19
CA LYS A 322 14.91 16.51 0.22
C LYS A 322 13.70 17.40 0.12
N ASN A 323 13.05 17.42 -1.04
CA ASN A 323 11.89 18.28 -1.28
C ASN A 323 10.73 17.51 -1.90
N VAL A 324 9.50 17.93 -1.57
CA VAL A 324 8.29 17.45 -2.24
C VAL A 324 7.46 18.65 -2.67
N TYR A 325 6.97 18.59 -3.90
CA TYR A 325 6.09 19.58 -4.48
C TYR A 325 4.76 18.94 -4.86
N ILE A 326 3.66 19.59 -4.52
CA ILE A 326 2.31 19.21 -4.93
C ILE A 326 1.72 20.37 -5.73
N ARG A 327 1.35 20.12 -7.00
CA ARG A 327 0.77 21.14 -7.89
C ARG A 327 1.60 22.43 -7.97
N GLY A 328 2.92 22.30 -7.89
CA GLY A 328 3.87 23.43 -7.93
C GLY A 328 4.17 24.09 -6.59
N GLU A 329 3.45 23.76 -5.52
CA GLU A 329 3.73 24.25 -4.16
C GLU A 329 4.70 23.32 -3.45
N LYS A 330 5.78 23.87 -2.85
CA LYS A 330 6.71 23.08 -2.01
C LYS A 330 6.04 22.80 -0.66
N VAL A 331 5.79 21.52 -0.36
CA VAL A 331 5.05 21.10 0.84
C VAL A 331 5.93 20.43 1.89
N PHE A 332 7.13 19.99 1.51
CA PHE A 332 8.09 19.33 2.39
C PHE A 332 9.52 19.74 1.99
N GLU A 333 10.37 19.97 2.99
CA GLU A 333 11.79 20.30 2.83
C GLU A 333 12.61 19.75 4.01
N ASP A 334 13.65 18.98 3.72
CA ASP A 334 14.66 18.49 4.67
C ASP A 334 14.08 17.95 5.99
N GLY A 335 13.12 17.03 5.89
CA GLY A 335 12.50 16.40 7.06
C GLY A 335 11.39 17.22 7.72
N LYS A 336 11.04 18.40 7.18
CA LYS A 336 10.02 19.29 7.72
C LYS A 336 8.85 19.43 6.75
N LEU A 337 7.64 19.30 7.30
CA LEU A 337 6.42 19.66 6.61
C LEU A 337 6.26 21.18 6.62
N LEU A 338 5.94 21.78 5.48
CA LEU A 338 5.82 23.24 5.32
C LEU A 338 4.36 23.72 5.39
N VAL A 339 3.42 22.79 5.56
CA VAL A 339 1.99 23.03 5.38
C VAL A 339 1.20 22.44 6.57
N LYS A 340 0.03 23.02 6.89
CA LYS A 340 -0.72 22.68 8.12
C LYS A 340 -1.88 21.69 7.92
N SER A 341 -2.63 21.76 6.82
CA SER A 341 -3.61 20.77 6.33
C SER A 341 -4.33 21.34 5.10
N GLY A 342 -5.01 20.51 4.31
CA GLY A 342 -5.97 20.95 3.29
C GLY A 342 -5.40 21.22 1.89
N ILE A 343 -4.09 21.03 1.68
CA ILE A 343 -3.51 21.04 0.33
C ILE A 343 -3.91 19.79 -0.44
N GLY A 344 -3.95 18.63 0.21
CA GLY A 344 -4.32 17.37 -0.41
C GLY A 344 -5.76 17.36 -0.90
N LYS A 345 -6.03 16.59 -1.96
CA LYS A 345 -7.38 16.40 -2.49
C LYS A 345 -7.85 14.97 -2.27
N VAL A 346 -9.13 14.83 -1.91
CA VAL A 346 -9.83 13.55 -2.01
C VAL A 346 -10.03 13.24 -3.49
N LEU A 347 -9.37 12.20 -3.98
CA LEU A 347 -9.41 11.79 -5.37
C LEU A 347 -10.65 10.93 -5.66
N LYS A 348 -11.12 11.02 -6.90
CA LYS A 348 -12.12 10.13 -7.49
C LYS A 348 -11.53 9.48 -8.74
N PRO A 349 -11.89 8.23 -9.05
CA PRO A 349 -11.46 7.57 -10.26
C PRO A 349 -11.92 8.35 -11.51
N LEU A 350 -11.20 8.15 -12.61
CA LEU A 350 -11.47 8.75 -13.93
C LEU A 350 -12.81 8.33 -14.54
#